data_AF-A0A522AVW4-F1
#
_entry.id   AF-A0A522AVW4-F1
#
_cell.length_a   1.000
_cell.length_b   1.000
_cell.length_c   1.000
_cell.angle_alpha   90.00
_cell.angle_beta   90.00
_cell.angle_gamma   90.00
#
_symmetry.space_group_name_H-M   'P 1'
#
loop_
_entity.id
_entity.type
_entity.pdbx_description
1 polymer ?
#
loop_
_entity_poly.entity_id
_entity_poly.type
_entity_poly.pdbx_seq_one_letter_code
_entity_poly.pdbx_strand_id
1 'polypeptide(L)'
;MQNMIYDAAPYDILYYDANLDAYRTDRFAGWQNQPTANGTPMFSYGTLNYTRLTSAAAAPTPAPTEGTAATPAPSSGGSGSSGSGDSTPLIIAAIVVIVVVGGAIYMRRNASGGKPKDQAEE
;
A
#
# COMPACT_ATOMS: atom_id res chain seq x y z
N MET A 1 24.18 24.76 -28.15
CA MET A 1 24.44 23.53 -27.35
C MET A 1 23.80 22.28 -27.95
N GLN A 2 22.68 22.39 -28.68
CA GLN A 2 22.01 21.23 -29.29
C GLN A 2 22.84 20.52 -30.37
N ASN A 3 23.56 21.27 -31.21
CA ASN A 3 24.42 20.68 -32.26
C ASN A 3 25.62 19.92 -31.69
N MET A 4 26.21 20.41 -30.60
CA MET A 4 27.39 19.77 -29.99
C MET A 4 27.07 18.38 -29.43
N ILE A 5 25.84 18.14 -28.96
CA ILE A 5 25.39 16.81 -28.52
C ILE A 5 25.23 15.87 -29.71
N TYR A 6 24.65 16.34 -30.83
CA TYR A 6 24.54 15.56 -32.06
C TYR A 6 25.89 15.21 -32.67
N ASP A 7 26.85 16.14 -32.65
CA ASP A 7 28.16 15.96 -33.28
C ASP A 7 29.12 15.12 -32.41
N ALA A 8 28.95 15.12 -31.08
CA ALA A 8 29.90 14.53 -30.14
C ALA A 8 29.40 13.27 -29.40
N ALA A 9 28.17 12.80 -29.64
CA ALA A 9 27.62 11.59 -29.02
C ALA A 9 27.50 10.42 -30.04
N PRO A 10 28.61 9.76 -30.43
CA PRO A 10 28.60 8.69 -31.43
C PRO A 10 28.13 7.32 -30.89
N TYR A 11 27.61 7.24 -29.66
CA TYR A 11 27.13 5.99 -29.05
C TYR A 11 25.76 6.18 -28.43
N ASP A 12 24.74 6.17 -29.28
CA ASP A 12 23.38 5.94 -28.81
C ASP A 12 23.21 4.45 -28.51
N ILE A 13 22.78 4.14 -27.29
CA ILE A 13 22.54 2.76 -26.85
C ILE A 13 21.27 2.27 -27.54
N LEU A 14 21.43 1.56 -28.66
CA LEU A 14 20.33 1.04 -29.47
C LEU A 14 19.62 -0.16 -28.81
N TYR A 15 20.20 -0.71 -27.75
CA TYR A 15 19.70 -1.90 -27.09
C TYR A 15 19.99 -1.84 -25.59
N TYR A 16 18.96 -2.05 -24.79
CA TYR A 16 19.09 -2.33 -23.36
C TYR A 16 19.04 -3.84 -23.17
N ASP A 17 20.02 -4.38 -22.46
CA ASP A 17 20.06 -5.81 -22.13
C ASP A 17 18.84 -6.21 -21.28
N ALA A 18 18.46 -7.48 -21.38
CA ALA A 18 17.45 -8.06 -20.50
C ALA A 18 18.02 -8.16 -19.07
N ASN A 19 17.52 -7.32 -18.16
CA ASN A 19 17.92 -7.36 -16.76
C ASN A 19 17.22 -8.50 -16.03
N LEU A 20 18.00 -9.39 -15.40
CA LEU A 20 17.51 -10.36 -14.43
C LEU A 20 17.58 -9.75 -13.03
N ASP A 21 16.42 -9.49 -12.44
CA ASP A 21 16.33 -8.94 -11.09
C ASP A 21 15.91 -10.01 -10.08
N ALA A 22 16.68 -10.15 -9.00
CA ALA A 22 16.33 -10.95 -7.84
C ALA A 22 16.20 -10.05 -6.61
N TYR A 23 15.06 -10.09 -5.94
CA TYR A 23 14.80 -9.27 -4.77
C TYR A 23 14.06 -10.05 -3.69
N ARG A 24 14.25 -9.61 -2.44
CA ARG A 24 13.76 -10.31 -1.24
C ARG A 24 12.30 -9.99 -0.95
N THR A 25 11.42 -10.87 -1.40
CA THR A 25 9.98 -10.83 -1.09
C THR A 25 9.65 -11.41 0.29
N ASP A 26 10.59 -12.11 0.93
CA ASP A 26 10.43 -12.71 2.26
C ASP A 26 10.47 -11.67 3.39
N ARG A 27 11.13 -10.54 3.16
CA ARG A 27 11.27 -9.45 4.15
C ARG A 27 10.63 -8.14 3.71
N PHE A 28 10.50 -7.92 2.41
CA PHE A 28 10.05 -6.65 1.87
C PHE A 28 8.92 -6.85 0.87
N ALA A 29 7.94 -5.96 0.95
CA ALA A 29 6.79 -5.91 0.05
C ALA A 29 6.61 -4.51 -0.53
N GLY A 30 5.58 -4.33 -1.37
CA GLY A 30 5.30 -3.07 -2.04
C GLY A 30 6.16 -2.81 -3.28
N TRP A 31 6.83 -3.84 -3.80
CA TRP A 31 7.56 -3.78 -5.08
C TRP A 31 6.60 -3.43 -6.22
N GLN A 32 6.97 -2.43 -7.01
CA GLN A 32 6.16 -1.97 -8.13
C GLN A 32 7.03 -1.82 -9.37
N ASN A 33 6.59 -2.44 -10.47
CA ASN A 33 7.26 -2.32 -11.77
C ASN A 33 7.14 -0.90 -12.31
N GLN A 34 8.23 -0.41 -12.92
CA GLN A 34 8.26 0.87 -13.61
C GLN A 34 8.91 0.72 -14.99
N PRO A 35 8.15 0.83 -16.09
CA PRO A 35 6.70 1.09 -16.21
C PRO A 35 5.81 -0.02 -15.61
N THR A 36 4.55 0.28 -15.28
CA THR A 36 3.65 -0.66 -14.58
C THR A 36 3.27 -1.89 -15.39
N ALA A 37 3.18 -1.78 -16.72
CA ALA A 37 2.80 -2.89 -17.58
C ALA A 37 3.93 -3.92 -17.71
N ASN A 38 5.14 -3.49 -18.07
CA ASN A 38 6.22 -4.39 -18.50
C ASN A 38 7.61 -3.99 -17.96
N GLY A 39 7.66 -3.18 -16.89
CA GLY A 39 8.91 -2.68 -16.34
C GLY A 39 9.53 -3.59 -15.29
N THR A 40 10.69 -3.17 -14.79
CA THR A 40 11.37 -3.81 -13.67
C THR A 40 11.09 -3.04 -12.39
N PRO A 41 11.09 -3.70 -11.22
CA PRO A 41 10.98 -3.01 -9.93
C PRO A 41 12.32 -2.36 -9.52
N MET A 42 13.45 -2.85 -10.03
CA MET A 42 14.78 -2.32 -9.73
C MET A 42 15.43 -1.72 -10.97
N PHE A 43 16.40 -0.82 -10.74
CA PHE A 43 17.20 -0.18 -11.81
C PHE A 43 16.39 0.65 -12.83
N SER A 44 15.15 1.03 -12.48
CA SER A 44 14.38 2.03 -13.22
C SER A 44 14.78 3.45 -12.79
N TYR A 45 14.49 4.46 -13.61
CA TYR A 45 14.77 5.88 -13.32
C TYR A 45 13.85 6.48 -12.24
N GLY A 46 13.16 5.66 -11.46
CA GLY A 46 12.16 6.07 -10.49
C GLY A 46 12.57 5.78 -9.04
N THR A 47 12.05 6.59 -8.12
CA THR A 47 12.33 6.46 -6.68
C THR A 47 11.27 5.65 -5.91
N LEU A 48 10.26 5.11 -6.60
CA LEU A 48 9.11 4.48 -5.96
C LEU A 48 9.53 3.31 -5.07
N ASN A 49 10.42 2.45 -5.56
CA ASN A 49 10.89 1.29 -4.81
C ASN A 49 11.90 1.62 -3.70
N TYR A 50 12.30 2.88 -3.51
CA TYR A 50 13.04 3.30 -2.30
C TYR A 50 12.12 3.88 -1.22
N THR A 51 10.92 4.33 -1.60
CA THR A 51 10.00 5.07 -0.71
C THR A 51 8.76 4.27 -0.32
N ARG A 52 8.43 3.21 -1.06
CA ARG A 52 7.21 2.40 -0.86
C ARG A 52 7.45 1.02 -0.27
N LEU A 53 8.70 0.65 -0.01
CA LEU A 53 9.00 -0.64 0.60
C LEU A 53 8.47 -0.70 2.02
N THR A 54 7.70 -1.74 2.29
CA THR A 54 7.19 -2.07 3.62
C THR A 54 7.74 -3.42 4.05
N SER A 55 7.74 -3.69 5.35
CA SER A 55 8.07 -5.04 5.84
C SER A 55 7.03 -6.03 5.32
N ALA A 56 7.45 -7.22 4.89
CA ALA A 56 6.55 -8.28 4.43
C ALA A 56 5.49 -8.66 5.48
N ALA A 57 5.80 -8.53 6.78
CA ALA A 57 4.86 -8.75 7.88
C ALA A 57 3.72 -7.70 7.98
N ALA A 58 3.90 -6.53 7.37
CA ALA A 58 2.93 -5.44 7.34
C ALA A 58 2.36 -5.21 5.93
N ALA A 59 2.67 -6.10 4.99
CA ALA A 59 2.34 -5.94 3.58
C ALA A 59 0.84 -6.15 3.33
N PRO A 60 0.15 -5.25 2.61
CA PRO A 60 -1.12 -5.60 2.01
C PRO A 60 -0.89 -6.67 0.94
N THR A 61 -1.77 -7.67 0.89
CA THR A 61 -1.78 -8.72 -0.13
C THR A 61 -1.73 -8.08 -1.53
N PRO A 62 -0.79 -8.47 -2.40
CA PRO A 62 -0.74 -7.94 -3.75
C PRO A 62 -2.06 -8.21 -4.47
N ALA A 63 -2.63 -7.18 -5.11
CA ALA A 63 -3.71 -7.39 -6.05
C ALA A 63 -3.23 -8.35 -7.16
N PRO A 64 -4.04 -9.32 -7.58
CA PRO A 64 -3.64 -10.25 -8.62
C PRO A 64 -3.22 -9.48 -9.87
N THR A 65 -1.96 -9.61 -10.26
CA THR A 65 -1.53 -9.21 -11.59
C THR A 65 -2.15 -10.19 -12.58
N GLU A 66 -3.06 -9.71 -13.44
CA GLU A 66 -3.47 -10.45 -14.64
C GLU A 66 -2.27 -10.52 -15.59
N GLY A 67 -1.40 -11.50 -15.32
CA GLY A 67 -0.24 -11.85 -16.15
C GLY A 67 -0.56 -13.08 -16.97
N THR A 68 -0.43 -12.94 -18.28
CA THR A 68 -0.52 -13.97 -19.32
C THR A 68 0.03 -15.32 -18.88
N ALA A 69 -0.77 -16.36 -19.10
CA ALA A 69 -0.55 -17.74 -18.67
C ALA A 69 0.88 -18.25 -18.92
N ALA A 70 1.60 -18.52 -17.83
CA ALA A 70 2.71 -19.46 -17.84
C ALA A 70 2.15 -20.89 -17.96
N THR A 71 2.78 -21.71 -18.80
CA THR A 71 2.48 -23.13 -19.02
C THR A 71 2.33 -23.89 -17.69
N PRO A 72 1.26 -24.68 -17.49
CA PRO A 72 1.04 -25.36 -16.21
C PRO A 72 2.06 -26.48 -15.98
N ALA A 73 2.76 -26.42 -14.85
CA ALA A 73 3.43 -27.58 -14.26
C ALA A 73 2.38 -28.53 -13.63
N PRO A 74 2.61 -29.86 -13.61
CA PRO A 74 1.61 -30.82 -13.15
C PRO A 74 1.33 -30.64 -11.65
N SER A 75 0.05 -30.76 -11.31
CA SER A 75 -0.52 -30.56 -9.99
C SER A 75 -0.17 -31.69 -9.01
N SER A 76 0.37 -31.33 -7.85
CA SER A 76 0.25 -32.13 -6.63
C SER A 76 -0.85 -31.51 -5.77
N GLY A 77 -1.94 -32.26 -5.58
CA GLY A 77 -3.11 -31.86 -4.84
C GLY A 77 -2.82 -31.52 -3.38
N GLY A 78 -3.32 -30.38 -2.94
CA GLY A 78 -3.46 -30.00 -1.54
C GLY A 78 -4.75 -29.22 -1.39
N SER A 79 -5.80 -29.87 -0.91
CA SER A 79 -7.05 -29.23 -0.52
C SER A 79 -6.79 -28.39 0.74
N GLY A 80 -6.42 -27.12 0.53
CA GLY A 80 -6.38 -26.12 1.59
C GLY A 80 -7.71 -25.38 1.60
N SER A 81 -8.53 -25.64 2.61
CA SER A 81 -9.71 -24.82 2.90
C SER A 81 -9.25 -23.38 3.15
N SER A 82 -9.46 -22.51 2.17
CA SER A 82 -9.27 -21.07 2.32
C SER A 82 -10.40 -20.53 3.20
N GLY A 83 -10.20 -20.56 4.52
CA GLY A 83 -11.07 -19.88 5.46
C GLY A 83 -11.01 -18.38 5.21
N SER A 84 -12.09 -17.83 4.66
CA SER A 84 -12.31 -16.38 4.62
C SER A 84 -12.33 -15.87 6.07
N GLY A 85 -11.29 -15.15 6.48
CA GLY A 85 -11.17 -14.63 7.84
C GLY A 85 -12.27 -13.62 8.13
N ASP A 86 -13.22 -14.00 8.98
CA ASP A 86 -14.36 -13.18 9.34
C ASP A 86 -13.90 -11.98 10.18
N SER A 87 -13.76 -10.82 9.55
CA SER A 87 -13.26 -9.57 10.16
C SER A 87 -14.37 -8.76 10.84
N THR A 88 -15.60 -9.26 10.79
CA THR A 88 -16.81 -8.69 11.39
C THR A 88 -16.64 -8.32 12.88
N PRO A 89 -16.04 -9.13 13.77
CA PRO A 89 -15.88 -8.76 15.18
C PRO A 89 -14.93 -7.57 15.39
N LEU A 90 -13.87 -7.44 14.57
CA LEU A 90 -12.93 -6.31 14.64
C LEU A 90 -13.59 -5.00 14.18
N ILE A 91 -14.38 -5.05 13.10
CA ILE A 91 -15.11 -3.89 12.58
C ILE A 91 -16.15 -3.41 13.60
N ILE A 92 -16.90 -4.35 14.21
CA ILE A 92 -17.88 -4.01 15.25
C ILE A 92 -17.18 -3.35 16.45
N ALA A 93 -16.05 -3.90 16.92
CA ALA A 93 -15.28 -3.32 18.01
C ALA A 93 -14.82 -1.88 17.70
N ALA A 94 -14.32 -1.63 16.48
CA ALA A 94 -13.89 -0.30 16.06
C ALA A 94 -15.05 0.72 16.04
N ILE A 95 -16.23 0.32 15.55
CA ILE A 95 -17.42 1.18 15.52
C ILE A 95 -17.88 1.52 16.93
N VAL A 96 -17.92 0.54 17.85
CA VAL A 96 -18.31 0.80 19.25
C VAL A 96 -17.38 1.81 19.91
N VAL A 97 -16.07 1.69 19.69
CA VAL A 97 -15.09 2.66 20.23
C VAL A 97 -15.36 4.06 19.69
N ILE A 98 -15.61 4.22 18.39
CA ILE A 98 -15.91 5.52 17.78
C ILE A 98 -17.20 6.12 18.36
N VAL A 99 -18.25 5.32 18.55
CA VAL A 99 -19.53 5.78 19.11
C VAL A 99 -19.36 6.20 20.57
N VAL A 100 -18.61 5.43 21.38
CA VAL A 100 -18.36 5.77 22.79
C VAL A 100 -17.54 7.05 22.91
N VAL A 101 -16.47 7.19 22.12
CA VAL A 101 -15.62 8.39 22.13
C VAL A 101 -16.39 9.60 21.60
N GLY A 102 -17.10 9.45 20.48
CA GLY A 102 -17.94 10.51 19.92
C GLY A 102 -19.05 10.93 20.88
N GLY A 103 -19.73 9.97 21.52
CA GLY A 103 -20.75 10.21 22.54
C GLY A 103 -20.19 10.93 23.77
N ALA A 104 -19.03 10.50 24.28
CA ALA A 104 -18.37 11.13 25.42
C ALA A 104 -17.94 12.57 25.11
N ILE A 105 -17.41 12.84 23.92
CA ILE A 105 -17.05 14.20 23.48
C ILE A 105 -18.30 15.07 23.32
N TYR A 106 -19.37 14.53 22.74
CA TYR A 106 -20.64 15.23 22.57
C TYR A 106 -21.28 15.60 23.91
N MET A 107 -21.31 14.65 24.85
CA MET A 107 -21.82 14.88 26.21
C MET A 107 -20.96 15.89 26.97
N ARG A 108 -19.63 15.82 26.87
CA ARG A 108 -18.73 16.79 27.50
C ARG A 108 -18.92 18.20 26.93
N ARG A 109 -19.19 18.32 25.63
CA ARG A 109 -19.45 19.61 24.99
C ARG A 109 -20.78 20.23 25.44
N ASN A 110 -21.79 19.41 25.71
CA ASN A 110 -23.11 19.89 26.13
C ASN A 110 -23.23 20.12 27.66
N ALA A 111 -22.39 19.44 28.47
CA ALA A 111 -22.37 19.60 29.93
C ALA A 111 -21.77 20.94 30.42
N SER A 112 -21.14 21.72 29.54
CA SER A 112 -20.49 22.98 29.88
C SER A 112 -21.42 24.21 29.77
N GLY A 113 -22.69 24.03 29.38
CA GLY A 113 -23.64 25.11 29.11
C GLY A 113 -24.73 25.35 30.17
N GLY A 114 -24.70 24.64 31.31
CA GLY A 114 -25.77 24.72 32.30
C GLY A 114 -25.29 25.09 33.70
N LYS A 115 -25.25 26.38 34.04
CA LYS A 115 -25.50 26.80 35.43
C LYS A 115 -26.90 27.40 35.48
N PRO A 116 -27.83 26.85 36.27
CA PRO A 116 -29.15 27.41 36.45
C PRO A 116 -29.07 28.76 37.18
N LYS A 117 -30.02 29.62 36.83
CA LYS A 117 -30.38 30.85 37.52
C LYS A 117 -30.57 30.55 39.02
N ASP A 118 -29.96 31.33 39.90
CA ASP A 118 -30.61 31.83 41.10
C ASP A 118 -29.73 32.87 41.83
N GLN A 119 -30.33 34.05 42.03
CA GLN A 119 -30.34 34.87 43.25
C GLN A 119 -29.03 35.41 43.86
N ALA A 120 -28.91 36.74 43.80
CA ALA A 120 -28.48 37.65 44.87
C ALA A 120 -28.82 39.06 44.37
N GLU A 121 -29.97 39.64 44.75
CA GLU A 121 -30.06 40.63 45.83
C GLU A 121 -28.94 41.69 45.76
N GLU A 122 -29.24 42.84 45.16
CA GLU A 122 -29.20 44.18 45.80
C GLU A 122 -29.96 45.22 44.96
#